data_AF-A0A957XAL0-F1
#
_entry.id   AF-A0A957XAL0-F1
#
_cell.length_a   1.000
_cell.length_b   1.000
_cell.length_c   1.000
_cell.angle_alpha   90.00
_cell.angle_beta   90.00
_cell.angle_gamma   90.00
#
_symmetry.space_group_name_H-M   'P 1'
#
loop_
_entity.id
_entity.type
_entity.pdbx_description
1 polymer ?
#
loop_
_entity_poly.entity_id
_entity_poly.type
_entity_poly.pdbx_seq_one_letter_code
_entity_poly.pdbx_strand_id
1 'polypeptide(L)'
;MTIETRLEETSESRQPPEQAVDRQRVRLTYEKGEAVKFISHHDEFRLWERVLRRADLPILYKQGFNPQPHMQIAAPLGVGITGVCEFLDITFSPPVPLDELTKRIRAKLPPGVFLHDAVEVPLKATSLQSILIGADYTILIFAEPGEIDPTLIEERITTFLNATEIWRERERKGQKYTYNLRPLAFELRYDGYDAAAEEHRIFLRVQQRPGATGRPDEVVDALGFDDFARTLRRDRLYFSDNAEDNALFATYPVIEQAAIAKDDGKTSRRKKRRGRERTPAKAPEGRSISERAADEFV
;
A
#
# COMPACT_ATOMS: atom_id res chain seq x y z
N MET A 1 63.38 -38.50 -3.69
CA MET A 1 62.52 -39.10 -2.65
C MET A 1 62.97 -38.51 -1.32
N THR A 2 62.22 -37.73 -0.57
CA THR A 2 60.77 -37.43 -0.59
C THR A 2 60.56 -36.06 0.05
N ILE A 3 59.52 -35.38 -0.43
CA ILE A 3 59.14 -33.97 -0.32
C ILE A 3 58.71 -33.58 1.10
N GLU A 4 59.18 -32.43 1.59
CA GLU A 4 58.64 -31.73 2.77
C GLU A 4 57.20 -31.28 2.49
N THR A 5 56.24 -31.76 3.29
CA THR A 5 54.83 -31.37 3.19
C THR A 5 54.56 -30.25 4.19
N ARG A 6 54.45 -29.03 3.66
CA ARG A 6 54.01 -27.83 4.38
C ARG A 6 52.50 -27.92 4.58
N LEU A 7 52.04 -28.05 5.82
CA LEU A 7 50.62 -27.97 6.16
C LEU A 7 50.18 -26.50 6.05
N GLU A 8 49.29 -26.22 5.10
CA GLU A 8 48.55 -24.97 5.00
C GLU A 8 47.47 -24.94 6.09
N GLU A 9 47.67 -24.13 7.12
CA GLU A 9 46.59 -23.73 8.02
C GLU A 9 45.61 -22.84 7.25
N THR A 10 44.44 -23.39 6.96
CA THR A 10 43.30 -22.66 6.42
C THR A 10 42.81 -21.69 7.49
N SER A 11 43.05 -20.39 7.28
CA SER A 11 42.44 -19.33 8.06
C SER A 11 40.95 -19.23 7.71
N GLU A 12 40.11 -20.03 8.37
CA GLU A 12 38.67 -19.78 8.39
C GLU A 12 38.43 -18.42 9.05
N SER A 13 38.02 -17.45 8.24
CA SER A 13 37.52 -16.16 8.68
C SER A 13 36.29 -16.37 9.58
N ARG A 14 36.50 -16.49 10.89
CA ARG A 14 35.42 -16.33 11.87
C ARG A 14 34.93 -14.90 11.80
N GLN A 15 33.90 -14.66 10.99
CA GLN A 15 33.02 -13.52 11.21
C GLN A 15 32.57 -13.57 12.67
N PRO A 16 32.72 -12.49 13.45
CA PRO A 16 32.18 -12.46 14.80
C PRO A 16 30.67 -12.76 14.71
N PRO A 17 30.09 -13.52 15.66
CA PRO A 17 28.66 -13.68 15.71
C PRO A 17 28.04 -12.29 15.80
N GLU A 18 27.23 -11.93 14.81
CA GLU A 18 26.39 -10.73 14.84
C GLU A 18 25.60 -10.81 16.15
N GLN A 19 25.99 -9.99 17.14
CA GLN A 19 25.29 -9.96 18.42
C GLN A 19 23.81 -9.72 18.07
N ALA A 20 22.96 -10.67 18.43
CA ALA A 20 21.52 -10.55 18.22
C ALA A 20 21.03 -9.38 19.10
N VAL A 21 21.11 -8.17 18.55
CA VAL A 21 20.64 -6.97 19.23
C VAL A 21 19.15 -7.20 19.44
N ASP A 22 18.72 -7.08 20.69
CA ASP A 22 17.33 -7.30 21.04
C ASP A 22 16.44 -6.32 20.26
N ARG A 23 15.35 -6.84 19.70
CA ARG A 23 14.52 -6.13 18.73
C ARG A 23 13.06 -6.35 19.08
N GLN A 24 12.30 -5.31 18.87
CA GLN A 24 10.86 -5.27 19.10
C GLN A 24 10.19 -4.70 17.85
N ARG A 25 9.09 -5.32 17.40
CA ARG A 25 8.23 -4.75 16.35
C ARG A 25 6.94 -4.28 16.99
N VAL A 26 6.64 -2.99 16.84
CA VAL A 26 5.41 -2.38 17.35
C VAL A 26 4.54 -1.99 16.18
N ARG A 27 3.26 -2.36 16.26
CA ARG A 27 2.20 -1.92 15.37
C ARG A 27 1.49 -0.73 16.00
N LEU A 28 1.51 0.39 15.31
CA LEU A 28 0.77 1.60 15.67
C LEU A 28 -0.56 1.63 14.91
N THR A 29 -1.63 2.00 15.61
CA THR A 29 -2.92 2.41 15.04
C THR A 29 -3.03 3.92 15.17
N TYR A 30 -3.20 4.63 14.05
CA TYR A 30 -3.19 6.09 14.02
C TYR A 30 -4.26 6.66 13.08
N GLU A 31 -4.50 7.96 13.21
CA GLU A 31 -5.32 8.76 12.30
C GLU A 31 -4.44 9.74 11.51
N LYS A 32 -4.71 9.83 10.20
CA LYS A 32 -4.23 10.87 9.30
C LYS A 32 -5.40 11.80 8.99
N GLY A 33 -5.46 12.93 9.69
CA GLY A 33 -6.52 13.91 9.59
C GLY A 33 -6.25 15.03 8.58
N GLU A 34 -7.16 16.00 8.58
CA GLU A 34 -7.25 17.10 7.60
C GLU A 34 -5.97 17.91 7.43
N ALA A 35 -5.29 18.28 8.53
CA ALA A 35 -4.11 19.14 8.50
C ALA A 35 -2.92 18.55 7.73
N VAL A 36 -2.90 17.23 7.53
CA VAL A 36 -1.82 16.50 6.85
C VAL A 36 -2.32 15.74 5.60
N LYS A 37 -3.57 15.92 5.18
CA LYS A 37 -4.15 15.13 4.07
C LYS A 37 -3.43 15.31 2.73
N PHE A 38 -2.78 16.46 2.52
CA PHE A 38 -2.09 16.78 1.27
C PHE A 38 -0.64 16.27 1.16
N ILE A 39 -0.15 15.51 2.15
CA ILE A 39 1.18 14.90 2.05
C ILE A 39 1.11 13.58 1.28
N SER A 40 2.15 13.32 0.48
CA SER A 40 2.32 12.04 -0.23
C SER A 40 2.68 10.90 0.74
N HIS A 41 2.60 9.65 0.29
CA HIS A 41 3.04 8.52 1.12
C HIS A 41 4.54 8.60 1.50
N HIS A 42 5.38 9.20 0.65
CA HIS A 42 6.80 9.39 0.97
C HIS A 42 6.99 10.41 2.09
N ASP A 43 6.16 11.45 2.09
CA ASP A 43 6.18 12.47 3.13
C ASP A 43 5.57 11.97 4.44
N GLU A 44 4.60 11.05 4.37
CA GLU A 44 4.10 10.32 5.54
C GLU A 44 5.19 9.46 6.19
N PHE A 45 5.99 8.74 5.41
CA PHE A 45 7.17 8.03 5.93
C PHE A 45 8.17 8.99 6.59
N ARG A 46 8.45 10.15 5.98
CA ARG A 46 9.33 11.18 6.54
C ARG A 46 8.74 11.81 7.81
N LEU A 47 7.42 11.98 7.87
CA LEU A 47 6.72 12.48 9.06
C LEU A 47 6.97 11.53 10.23
N TRP A 48 6.71 10.24 10.05
CA TRP A 48 6.93 9.23 11.08
C TRP A 48 8.39 9.14 11.50
N GLU A 49 9.32 9.14 10.55
CA GLU A 49 10.75 9.18 10.87
C GLU A 49 11.11 10.40 11.74
N ARG A 50 10.62 11.60 11.39
CA ARG A 50 10.87 12.82 12.15
C ARG A 50 10.25 12.77 13.55
N VAL A 51 9.02 12.27 13.68
CA VAL A 51 8.34 12.10 14.97
C VAL A 51 9.17 11.19 15.88
N LEU A 52 9.54 10.01 15.38
CA LEU A 52 10.27 9.00 16.14
C LEU A 52 11.69 9.48 16.52
N ARG A 53 12.38 10.19 15.61
CA ARG A 53 13.67 10.80 15.92
C ARG A 53 13.57 11.92 16.96
N ARG A 54 12.54 12.78 16.89
CA ARG A 54 12.30 13.84 17.89
C ARG A 54 11.82 13.30 19.24
N ALA A 55 11.27 12.09 19.24
CA ALA A 55 10.86 11.35 20.43
C ALA A 55 12.03 10.60 21.10
N ASP A 56 13.24 10.68 20.51
CA ASP A 56 14.43 9.99 20.98
C ASP A 56 14.19 8.47 21.13
N LEU A 57 13.54 7.88 20.13
CA LEU A 57 13.25 6.45 20.08
C LEU A 57 14.31 5.70 19.26
N PRO A 58 14.72 4.49 19.67
CA PRO A 58 15.80 3.74 19.03
C PRO A 58 15.28 2.96 17.82
N ILE A 59 14.88 3.68 16.76
CA ILE A 59 14.40 3.07 15.51
C ILE A 59 15.52 2.24 14.87
N LEU A 60 15.23 1.01 14.47
CA LEU A 60 16.14 0.20 13.68
C LEU A 60 16.19 0.73 12.24
N TYR A 61 17.39 0.87 11.68
CA TYR A 61 17.59 1.23 10.28
C TYR A 61 18.02 0.02 9.45
N LYS A 62 17.59 -0.04 8.19
CA LYS A 62 18.06 -1.03 7.21
C LYS A 62 19.51 -0.76 6.86
N GLN A 63 20.29 -1.83 6.64
CA GLN A 63 21.70 -1.74 6.23
C GLN A 63 21.85 -1.31 4.77
N GLY A 64 22.91 -0.55 4.46
CA GLY A 64 23.25 -0.12 3.09
C GLY A 64 23.60 1.36 2.98
N PHE A 65 23.84 1.83 1.75
CA PHE A 65 24.33 3.20 1.47
C PHE A 65 23.31 4.32 1.77
N ASN A 66 22.01 4.00 1.80
CA ASN A 66 20.93 4.90 2.19
C ASN A 66 20.04 4.21 3.24
N PRO A 67 20.46 4.22 4.52
CA PRO A 67 19.75 3.51 5.57
C PRO A 67 18.36 4.13 5.75
N GLN A 68 17.33 3.32 5.52
CA GLN A 68 15.94 3.72 5.74
C GLN A 68 15.45 3.13 7.06
N PRO A 69 14.57 3.84 7.80
CA PRO A 69 13.91 3.27 8.97
C PRO A 69 13.25 1.93 8.63
N HIS A 70 13.33 0.97 9.55
CA HIS A 70 12.65 -0.30 9.42
C HIS A 70 11.17 -0.14 9.82
N MET A 71 10.40 0.36 8.85
CA MET A 71 8.97 0.66 9.01
C MET A 71 8.15 0.21 7.80
N GLN A 72 6.88 -0.11 8.03
CA GLN A 72 5.93 -0.56 7.00
C GLN A 72 4.52 -0.01 7.27
N ILE A 73 3.98 0.74 6.32
CA ILE A 73 2.57 1.18 6.32
C ILE A 73 1.71 0.11 5.63
N ALA A 74 0.52 -0.17 6.20
CA ALA A 74 -0.41 -1.17 5.67
C ALA A 74 -0.93 -0.85 4.27
N ALA A 75 -1.49 0.34 4.10
CA ALA A 75 -1.99 0.84 2.82
C ALA A 75 -1.80 2.35 2.79
N PRO A 76 -0.78 2.90 2.12
CA PRO A 76 -0.60 4.35 2.11
C PRO A 76 -1.82 5.07 1.51
N LEU A 77 -2.22 6.18 2.12
CA LEU A 77 -3.32 7.01 1.63
C LEU A 77 -2.88 7.84 0.41
N GLY A 78 -3.80 8.03 -0.52
CA GLY A 78 -3.64 9.02 -1.59
C GLY A 78 -3.56 10.44 -1.03
N VAL A 79 -3.02 11.36 -1.84
CA VAL A 79 -3.03 12.79 -1.52
C VAL A 79 -4.48 13.28 -1.47
N GLY A 80 -4.83 14.06 -0.45
CA GLY A 80 -6.18 14.59 -0.25
C GLY A 80 -7.13 13.63 0.47
N ILE A 81 -6.67 12.44 0.86
CA ILE A 81 -7.46 11.42 1.57
C ILE A 81 -7.05 11.38 3.05
N THR A 82 -8.05 11.34 3.93
CA THR A 82 -7.87 11.13 5.38
C THR A 82 -8.15 9.69 5.78
N GLY A 83 -7.75 9.28 6.98
CA GLY A 83 -8.05 7.96 7.51
C GLY A 83 -8.00 7.91 9.02
N VAL A 84 -8.93 7.20 9.65
CA VAL A 84 -9.10 7.19 11.12
C VAL A 84 -8.55 5.94 11.80
N CYS A 85 -8.22 4.89 11.04
CA CYS A 85 -7.72 3.63 11.58
C CYS A 85 -6.63 3.07 10.66
N GLU A 86 -5.49 3.77 10.66
CA GLU A 86 -4.32 3.50 9.85
C GLU A 86 -3.29 2.68 10.61
N PHE A 87 -2.56 1.82 9.91
CA PHE A 87 -1.62 0.87 10.52
C PHE A 87 -0.19 1.06 10.03
N LEU A 88 0.74 1.12 10.98
CA LEU A 88 2.17 1.28 10.77
C LEU A 88 2.95 0.34 11.69
N ASP A 89 3.74 -0.56 11.12
CA ASP A 89 4.69 -1.37 11.87
C ASP A 89 6.07 -0.69 11.88
N ILE A 90 6.70 -0.61 13.05
CA ILE A 90 8.05 -0.06 13.25
C ILE A 90 8.87 -1.04 14.08
N THR A 91 10.15 -1.19 13.75
CA THR A 91 11.09 -1.99 14.54
C THR A 91 12.03 -1.09 15.35
N PHE A 92 12.15 -1.38 16.64
CA PHE A 92 13.00 -0.71 17.61
C PHE A 92 14.12 -1.63 18.11
N SER A 93 15.26 -1.04 18.46
CA SER A 93 16.46 -1.74 18.91
C SER A 93 17.37 -0.78 19.70
N PRO A 94 17.45 -0.87 21.04
CA PRO A 94 16.82 -1.88 21.90
C PRO A 94 15.30 -1.71 22.03
N PRO A 95 14.58 -2.69 22.60
CA PRO A 95 13.17 -2.56 22.94
C PRO A 95 12.88 -1.41 23.92
N VAL A 96 11.68 -0.84 23.81
CA VAL A 96 11.16 0.24 24.66
C VAL A 96 9.79 -0.18 25.21
N PRO A 97 9.51 0.04 26.51
CA PRO A 97 8.18 -0.16 27.08
C PRO A 97 7.09 0.60 26.28
N LEU A 98 5.95 -0.05 26.03
CA LEU A 98 4.89 0.51 25.17
C LEU A 98 4.26 1.80 25.72
N ASP A 99 4.13 1.91 27.04
CA ASP A 99 3.63 3.12 27.72
C ASP A 99 4.58 4.31 27.53
N GLU A 100 5.88 4.07 27.65
CA GLU A 100 6.92 5.05 27.39
C GLU A 100 6.95 5.45 25.91
N LEU A 101 6.94 4.46 25.01
CA LEU A 101 6.94 4.66 23.56
C LEU A 101 5.76 5.52 23.12
N THR A 102 4.54 5.16 23.53
CA THR A 102 3.32 5.89 23.17
C THR A 102 3.32 7.31 23.72
N LYS A 103 3.76 7.50 24.97
CA LYS A 103 3.88 8.83 25.60
C LYS A 103 4.85 9.73 24.81
N ARG A 104 6.03 9.20 24.46
CA ARG A 104 7.05 9.95 23.70
C ARG A 104 6.57 10.28 22.29
N ILE A 105 5.90 9.35 21.59
CA ILE A 105 5.33 9.59 20.25
C ILE A 105 4.27 10.69 20.32
N ARG A 106 3.26 10.56 21.20
CA ARG A 106 2.15 11.51 21.32
C ARG A 106 2.64 12.95 21.56
N ALA A 107 3.71 13.11 22.34
CA ALA A 107 4.31 14.42 22.61
C ALA A 107 4.96 15.10 21.39
N LYS A 108 5.17 14.38 20.28
CA LYS A 108 5.88 14.86 19.08
C LYS A 108 5.04 14.81 17.81
N LEU A 109 3.81 14.32 17.86
CA LEU A 109 2.90 14.29 16.71
C LEU A 109 2.56 15.72 16.26
N PRO A 110 2.55 15.99 14.94
CA PRO A 110 2.04 17.25 14.43
C PRO A 110 0.51 17.32 14.53
N PRO A 111 -0.09 18.51 14.41
CA PRO A 111 -1.54 18.66 14.29
C PRO A 111 -2.12 17.78 13.17
N GLY A 112 -3.27 17.17 13.42
CA GLY A 112 -3.94 16.28 12.47
C GLY A 112 -3.36 14.87 12.37
N VAL A 113 -2.44 14.47 13.26
CA VAL A 113 -2.05 13.07 13.42
C VAL A 113 -2.32 12.63 14.85
N PHE A 114 -3.08 11.56 15.02
CA PHE A 114 -3.43 11.03 16.34
C PHE A 114 -2.98 9.58 16.48
N LEU A 115 -2.37 9.23 17.61
CA LEU A 115 -2.03 7.85 17.94
C LEU A 115 -3.10 7.25 18.83
N HIS A 116 -3.86 6.30 18.30
CA HIS A 116 -4.90 5.59 19.03
C HIS A 116 -4.30 4.48 19.90
N ASP A 117 -3.49 3.61 19.29
CA ASP A 117 -2.98 2.42 19.96
C ASP A 117 -1.58 2.03 19.50
N ALA A 118 -0.87 1.26 20.33
CA ALA A 118 0.41 0.65 20.00
C ALA A 118 0.54 -0.70 20.68
N VAL A 119 0.71 -1.75 19.87
CA VAL A 119 0.85 -3.12 20.36
C VAL A 119 2.13 -3.75 19.84
N GLU A 120 2.78 -4.56 20.66
CA GLU A 120 3.89 -5.39 20.20
C GLU A 120 3.37 -6.56 19.36
N VAL A 121 4.00 -6.80 18.22
CA VAL A 121 3.67 -7.91 17.32
C VAL A 121 4.91 -8.79 17.12
N PRO A 122 4.75 -10.09 16.83
CA PRO A 122 5.89 -10.97 16.60
C PRO A 122 6.83 -10.41 15.50
N LEU A 123 8.15 -10.46 15.74
CA LEU A 123 9.14 -9.95 14.78
C LEU A 123 8.96 -10.55 13.38
N LYS A 124 8.64 -11.84 13.31
CA LYS A 124 8.40 -12.61 12.08
C LYS A 124 6.93 -12.64 11.63
N ALA A 125 6.08 -11.78 12.20
CA ALA A 125 4.70 -11.65 11.75
C ALA A 125 4.65 -11.27 10.27
N THR A 126 3.62 -11.76 9.58
CA THR A 126 3.38 -11.44 8.17
C THR A 126 3.28 -9.92 7.97
N SER A 127 3.71 -9.45 6.80
CA SER A 127 3.69 -8.03 6.47
C SER A 127 2.25 -7.51 6.38
N LEU A 128 1.98 -6.31 6.90
CA LEU A 128 0.64 -5.69 6.89
C LEU A 128 0.00 -5.69 5.49
N GLN A 129 0.78 -5.39 4.46
CA GLN A 129 0.34 -5.35 3.06
C GLN A 129 -0.08 -6.72 2.52
N SER A 130 0.48 -7.80 3.06
CA SER A 130 0.21 -9.16 2.60
C SER A 130 -1.05 -9.74 3.23
N ILE A 131 -1.40 -9.31 4.45
CA ILE A 131 -2.61 -9.72 5.15
C ILE A 131 -3.78 -8.77 4.93
N LEU A 132 -3.58 -7.62 4.29
CA LEU A 132 -4.67 -6.71 3.96
C LEU A 132 -5.62 -7.34 2.94
N ILE A 133 -6.93 -7.25 3.20
CA ILE A 133 -7.97 -7.86 2.35
C ILE A 133 -9.03 -6.88 1.86
N GLY A 134 -9.26 -5.79 2.60
CA GLY A 134 -10.26 -4.79 2.22
C GLY A 134 -10.17 -3.49 3.00
N ALA A 135 -11.02 -2.54 2.61
CA ALA A 135 -11.16 -1.26 3.28
C ALA A 135 -12.57 -0.69 3.11
N ASP A 136 -13.01 0.05 4.12
CA ASP A 136 -14.21 0.88 4.07
C ASP A 136 -13.82 2.35 4.01
N TYR A 137 -14.55 3.09 3.18
CA TYR A 137 -14.41 4.52 3.00
C TYR A 137 -15.77 5.21 3.13
N THR A 138 -15.74 6.45 3.59
CA THR A 138 -16.81 7.42 3.41
C THR A 138 -16.38 8.40 2.33
N ILE A 139 -17.17 8.47 1.26
CA ILE A 139 -17.09 9.57 0.28
C ILE A 139 -17.92 10.71 0.84
N LEU A 140 -17.30 11.88 0.98
CA LEU A 140 -17.93 13.11 1.44
C LEU A 140 -18.09 14.04 0.25
N ILE A 141 -19.33 14.44 -0.05
CA ILE A 141 -19.64 15.40 -1.10
C ILE A 141 -20.23 16.63 -0.43
N PHE A 142 -19.49 17.74 -0.44
CA PHE A 142 -19.90 18.99 0.19
C PHE A 142 -20.92 19.71 -0.70
N ALA A 143 -22.07 20.05 -0.12
CA ALA A 143 -23.18 20.66 -0.83
C ALA A 143 -24.11 21.39 0.15
N GLU A 144 -24.63 22.55 -0.26
CA GLU A 144 -25.66 23.25 0.49
C GLU A 144 -26.95 22.42 0.59
N PRO A 145 -27.81 22.66 1.60
CA PRO A 145 -29.07 21.92 1.73
C PRO A 145 -29.93 22.02 0.47
N GLY A 146 -30.15 20.87 -0.19
CA GLY A 146 -30.97 20.77 -1.41
C GLY A 146 -30.23 21.09 -2.71
N GLU A 147 -28.93 21.37 -2.68
CA GLU A 147 -28.10 21.57 -3.88
C GLU A 147 -27.99 20.28 -4.71
N ILE A 148 -27.89 19.12 -4.04
CA ILE A 148 -27.95 17.81 -4.67
C ILE A 148 -29.23 17.10 -4.22
N ASP A 149 -30.05 16.70 -5.19
CA ASP A 149 -31.17 15.81 -4.93
C ASP A 149 -30.65 14.43 -4.49
N PRO A 150 -31.00 13.92 -3.29
CA PRO A 150 -30.61 12.59 -2.84
C PRO A 150 -30.92 11.47 -3.84
N THR A 151 -31.99 11.60 -4.63
CA THR A 151 -32.37 10.61 -5.65
C THR A 151 -31.31 10.49 -6.75
N LEU A 152 -30.65 11.58 -7.13
CA LEU A 152 -29.54 11.56 -8.09
C LEU A 152 -28.37 10.72 -7.55
N ILE A 153 -28.09 10.81 -6.25
CA ILE A 153 -27.02 10.02 -5.61
C ILE A 153 -27.37 8.53 -5.66
N GLU A 154 -28.58 8.18 -5.27
CA GLU A 154 -29.06 6.80 -5.30
C GLU A 154 -29.08 6.21 -6.72
N GLU A 155 -29.48 7.01 -7.72
CA GLU A 155 -29.47 6.61 -9.14
C GLU A 155 -28.05 6.34 -9.65
N ARG A 156 -27.08 7.20 -9.31
CA ARG A 156 -25.69 7.01 -9.73
C ARG A 156 -25.03 5.82 -9.03
N ILE A 157 -25.32 5.62 -7.75
CA ILE A 157 -24.91 4.41 -7.01
C ILE A 157 -25.48 3.16 -7.68
N THR A 158 -26.78 3.17 -7.98
CA THR A 158 -27.48 2.05 -8.65
C THR A 158 -26.89 1.78 -10.03
N THR A 159 -26.61 2.82 -10.81
CA THR A 159 -25.98 2.72 -12.13
C THR A 159 -24.59 2.09 -12.03
N PHE A 160 -23.77 2.54 -11.07
CA PHE A 160 -22.45 1.97 -10.81
C PHE A 160 -22.55 0.49 -10.45
N LEU A 161 -23.46 0.13 -9.52
CA LEU A 161 -23.61 -1.25 -9.06
C LEU A 161 -24.17 -2.18 -10.14
N ASN A 162 -25.03 -1.69 -11.03
CA ASN A 162 -25.59 -2.46 -12.14
C ASN A 162 -24.65 -2.58 -13.36
N ALA A 163 -23.60 -1.75 -13.44
CA ALA A 163 -22.59 -1.90 -14.46
C ALA A 163 -21.87 -3.25 -14.31
N THR A 164 -21.59 -3.92 -15.43
CA THR A 164 -20.75 -5.12 -15.46
C THR A 164 -19.27 -4.76 -15.51
N GLU A 165 -18.94 -3.64 -16.15
CA GLU A 165 -17.57 -3.21 -16.42
C GLU A 165 -17.40 -1.71 -16.22
N ILE A 166 -16.33 -1.33 -15.52
CA ILE A 166 -15.86 0.05 -15.38
C ILE A 166 -14.36 0.03 -15.64
N TRP A 167 -13.97 0.29 -16.89
CA TRP A 167 -12.58 0.20 -17.31
C TRP A 167 -11.75 1.42 -16.90
N ARG A 168 -10.56 1.16 -16.37
CA ARG A 168 -9.62 2.18 -15.89
C ARG A 168 -8.22 1.90 -16.42
N GLU A 169 -7.49 2.95 -16.77
CA GLU A 169 -6.12 2.87 -17.28
C GLU A 169 -5.14 3.35 -16.22
N ARG A 170 -4.04 2.62 -16.04
CA ARG A 170 -2.94 2.97 -15.14
C ARG A 170 -1.60 2.66 -15.79
N GLU A 171 -0.55 3.24 -15.26
CA GLU A 171 0.82 2.97 -15.68
C GLU A 171 1.60 2.31 -14.54
N ARG A 172 2.43 1.32 -14.88
CA ARG A 172 3.38 0.73 -13.94
C ARG A 172 4.70 0.48 -14.66
N LYS A 173 5.79 1.07 -14.14
CA LYS A 173 7.15 0.95 -14.72
C LYS A 173 7.18 1.31 -16.22
N GLY A 174 6.51 2.40 -16.62
CA GLY A 174 6.44 2.83 -18.03
C GLY A 174 5.40 2.08 -18.89
N GLN A 175 4.78 1.02 -18.38
CA GLN A 175 3.81 0.23 -19.13
C GLN A 175 2.38 0.56 -18.70
N LYS A 176 1.57 1.00 -19.66
CA LYS A 176 0.13 1.17 -19.49
C LYS A 176 -0.56 -0.19 -19.40
N TYR A 177 -1.52 -0.31 -18.49
CA TYR A 177 -2.40 -1.45 -18.35
C TYR A 177 -3.83 -0.96 -18.08
N THR A 178 -4.81 -1.73 -18.56
CA THR A 178 -6.23 -1.46 -18.32
C THR A 178 -6.80 -2.55 -17.41
N TYR A 179 -7.68 -2.16 -16.49
CA TYR A 179 -8.35 -3.11 -15.62
C TYR A 179 -9.80 -2.71 -15.33
N ASN A 180 -10.65 -3.69 -14.99
CA ASN A 180 -12.04 -3.48 -14.61
C ASN A 180 -12.13 -3.19 -13.11
N LEU A 181 -12.55 -1.98 -12.76
CA LEU A 181 -12.72 -1.52 -11.38
C LEU A 181 -13.95 -2.12 -10.71
N ARG A 182 -15.03 -2.33 -11.47
CA ARG A 182 -16.35 -2.70 -10.95
C ARG A 182 -16.34 -3.86 -9.96
N PRO A 183 -15.72 -5.04 -10.26
CA PRO A 183 -15.78 -6.18 -9.35
C PRO A 183 -15.03 -5.95 -8.03
N LEU A 184 -14.19 -4.92 -7.94
CA LEU A 184 -13.40 -4.61 -6.74
C LEU A 184 -14.13 -3.70 -5.74
N ALA A 185 -15.25 -3.11 -6.14
CA ALA A 185 -16.14 -2.34 -5.28
C ALA A 185 -17.34 -3.22 -4.90
N PHE A 186 -17.38 -3.64 -3.64
CA PHE A 186 -18.33 -4.63 -3.15
C PHE A 186 -19.64 -4.01 -2.69
N GLU A 187 -19.55 -2.89 -1.97
CA GLU A 187 -20.72 -2.18 -1.49
C GLU A 187 -20.57 -0.69 -1.76
N LEU A 188 -21.70 -0.08 -2.10
CA LEU A 188 -21.84 1.35 -2.25
C LEU A 188 -23.25 1.71 -1.77
N ARG A 189 -23.37 2.58 -0.76
CA ARG A 189 -24.66 2.94 -0.16
C ARG A 189 -24.68 4.40 0.22
N TYR A 190 -25.81 5.07 -0.01
CA TYR A 190 -26.03 6.42 0.48
C TYR A 190 -26.39 6.39 1.98
N ASP A 191 -25.69 7.21 2.76
CA ASP A 191 -25.80 7.30 4.22
C ASP A 191 -26.60 8.52 4.67
N GLY A 192 -27.02 9.36 3.73
CA GLY A 192 -27.80 10.57 4.00
C GLY A 192 -26.96 11.85 3.91
N TYR A 193 -27.64 12.94 4.24
CA TYR A 193 -27.08 14.29 4.30
C TYR A 193 -26.86 14.66 5.77
N ASP A 194 -25.68 15.19 6.09
CA ASP A 194 -25.37 15.79 7.37
C ASP A 194 -25.51 17.30 7.27
N ALA A 195 -26.60 17.84 7.82
CA ALA A 195 -26.90 19.27 7.78
C ALA A 195 -25.93 20.13 8.62
N ALA A 196 -25.22 19.55 9.59
CA ALA A 196 -24.26 20.31 10.39
C ALA A 196 -22.91 20.47 9.67
N ALA A 197 -22.55 19.47 8.85
CA ALA A 197 -21.32 19.46 8.07
C ALA A 197 -21.52 19.88 6.60
N GLU A 198 -22.77 20.12 6.19
CA GLU A 198 -23.16 20.47 4.81
C GLU A 198 -22.60 19.48 3.78
N GLU A 199 -22.78 18.18 4.03
CA GLU A 199 -22.22 17.12 3.20
C GLU A 199 -23.15 15.90 3.05
N HIS A 200 -23.14 15.31 1.85
CA HIS A 200 -23.66 13.98 1.60
C HIS A 200 -22.60 12.92 1.90
N ARG A 201 -23.02 11.80 2.47
CA ARG A 201 -22.15 10.67 2.79
C ARG A 201 -22.50 9.44 1.98
N ILE A 202 -21.50 8.83 1.33
CA ILE A 202 -21.65 7.56 0.64
C ILE A 202 -20.65 6.57 1.22
N PHE A 203 -21.15 5.48 1.80
CA PHE A 203 -20.34 4.36 2.23
C PHE A 203 -19.81 3.58 1.01
N LEU A 204 -18.54 3.19 1.04
CA LEU A 204 -17.87 2.39 0.02
C LEU A 204 -17.03 1.30 0.66
N ARG A 205 -17.27 0.03 0.29
CA ARG A 205 -16.40 -1.11 0.62
C ARG A 205 -15.67 -1.63 -0.62
N VAL A 206 -14.35 -1.81 -0.50
CA VAL A 206 -13.49 -2.28 -1.60
C VAL A 206 -12.55 -3.41 -1.19
N GLN A 207 -12.14 -4.23 -2.16
CA GLN A 207 -11.05 -5.17 -2.00
C GLN A 207 -9.69 -4.45 -1.89
N GLN A 208 -8.81 -4.90 -0.99
CA GLN A 208 -7.45 -4.38 -0.84
C GLN A 208 -6.44 -5.52 -0.84
N ARG A 209 -6.36 -6.26 -1.95
CA ARG A 209 -5.39 -7.36 -2.11
C ARG A 209 -4.29 -7.00 -3.10
N PRO A 210 -3.06 -7.53 -2.95
CA PRO A 210 -2.01 -7.34 -3.93
C PRO A 210 -2.45 -7.77 -5.34
N GLY A 211 -2.32 -6.88 -6.31
CA GLY A 211 -2.70 -7.14 -7.72
C GLY A 211 -4.16 -6.87 -8.06
N ALA A 212 -5.06 -6.84 -7.07
CA ALA A 212 -6.48 -6.59 -7.25
C ALA A 212 -7.01 -5.66 -6.16
N THR A 213 -6.64 -4.39 -6.28
CA THR A 213 -6.98 -3.33 -5.32
C THR A 213 -8.10 -2.45 -5.87
N GLY A 214 -9.24 -2.41 -5.18
CA GLY A 214 -10.31 -1.46 -5.45
C GLY A 214 -9.88 -0.07 -5.02
N ARG A 215 -9.96 0.88 -5.94
CA ARG A 215 -9.38 2.21 -5.77
C ARG A 215 -10.49 3.24 -5.56
N PRO A 216 -10.62 3.82 -4.36
CA PRO A 216 -11.76 4.67 -4.00
C PRO A 216 -11.79 5.97 -4.82
N ASP A 217 -10.64 6.53 -5.17
CA ASP A 217 -10.51 7.67 -6.09
C ASP A 217 -11.21 7.40 -7.43
N GLU A 218 -10.93 6.23 -8.02
CA GLU A 218 -11.53 5.89 -9.31
C GLU A 218 -13.02 5.50 -9.22
N VAL A 219 -13.50 5.11 -8.04
CA VAL A 219 -14.94 4.91 -7.76
C VAL A 219 -15.63 6.26 -7.68
N VAL A 220 -15.06 7.24 -6.98
CA VAL A 220 -15.59 8.62 -6.95
C VAL A 220 -15.66 9.20 -8.36
N ASP A 221 -14.59 9.04 -9.15
CA ASP A 221 -14.59 9.47 -10.56
C ASP A 221 -15.66 8.74 -11.39
N ALA A 222 -16.02 7.49 -11.06
CA ALA A 222 -17.05 6.74 -11.77
C ALA A 222 -18.47 7.22 -11.41
N LEU A 223 -18.66 7.78 -10.21
CA LEU A 223 -19.93 8.36 -9.78
C LEU A 223 -20.15 9.76 -10.38
N GLY A 224 -19.13 10.38 -10.99
CA GLY A 224 -19.28 11.58 -11.82
C GLY A 224 -19.69 12.85 -11.07
N PHE A 225 -19.42 12.95 -9.76
CA PHE A 225 -19.72 14.15 -8.96
C PHE A 225 -18.62 15.22 -9.09
N ASP A 226 -18.06 15.40 -10.29
CA ASP A 226 -16.86 16.23 -10.54
C ASP A 226 -17.11 17.71 -10.34
N ASP A 227 -18.37 18.11 -10.43
CA ASP A 227 -18.82 19.49 -10.23
C ASP A 227 -18.91 19.88 -8.75
N PHE A 228 -18.75 18.93 -7.82
CA PHE A 228 -18.87 19.17 -6.38
C PHE A 228 -17.54 18.99 -5.64
N ALA A 229 -17.33 19.82 -4.63
CA ALA A 229 -16.23 19.64 -3.71
C ALA A 229 -16.42 18.31 -2.94
N ARG A 230 -15.36 17.52 -2.86
CA ARG A 230 -15.44 16.17 -2.28
C ARG A 230 -14.13 15.73 -1.67
N THR A 231 -14.22 14.82 -0.71
CA THR A 231 -13.05 14.15 -0.14
C THR A 231 -13.38 12.69 0.18
N LEU A 232 -12.34 11.95 0.52
CA LEU A 232 -12.41 10.54 0.91
C LEU A 232 -11.83 10.43 2.31
N ARG A 233 -12.53 9.71 3.17
CA ARG A 233 -12.02 9.27 4.46
C ARG A 233 -12.03 7.75 4.49
N ARG A 234 -10.89 7.12 4.78
CA ARG A 234 -10.86 5.69 5.09
C ARG A 234 -11.29 5.47 6.53
N ASP A 235 -12.36 4.73 6.73
CA ASP A 235 -12.91 4.46 8.05
C ASP A 235 -12.28 3.21 8.67
N ARG A 236 -11.95 2.20 7.86
CA ARG A 236 -11.41 0.92 8.34
C ARG A 236 -10.56 0.18 7.31
N LEU A 237 -9.55 -0.53 7.80
CA LEU A 237 -8.80 -1.56 7.07
C LEU A 237 -9.15 -2.94 7.63
N TYR A 238 -9.19 -3.94 6.76
CA TYR A 238 -9.52 -5.33 7.11
C TYR A 238 -8.34 -6.25 6.84
N PHE A 239 -8.06 -7.17 7.77
CA PHE A 239 -6.91 -8.06 7.69
C PHE A 239 -7.30 -9.54 7.80
N SER A 240 -6.65 -10.41 7.01
CA SER A 240 -6.95 -11.85 6.95
C SER A 240 -6.59 -12.63 8.20
N ASP A 241 -5.70 -12.08 9.04
CA ASP A 241 -5.30 -12.68 10.32
C ASP A 241 -6.25 -12.31 11.47
N ASN A 242 -7.20 -11.41 11.25
CA ASN A 242 -8.31 -11.14 12.15
C ASN A 242 -9.51 -12.02 11.77
N ALA A 243 -10.03 -12.79 12.74
CA ALA A 243 -11.10 -13.76 12.49
C ALA A 243 -12.43 -13.10 12.08
N GLU A 244 -12.77 -11.95 12.66
CA GLU A 244 -14.00 -11.22 12.32
C GLU A 244 -13.91 -10.59 10.93
N ASP A 245 -12.77 -9.96 10.63
CA ASP A 245 -12.51 -9.39 9.30
C ASP A 245 -12.55 -10.48 8.23
N ASN A 246 -11.95 -11.63 8.49
CA ASN A 246 -11.93 -12.76 7.56
C ASN A 246 -13.33 -13.36 7.38
N ALA A 247 -14.11 -13.50 8.46
CA ALA A 247 -15.49 -13.98 8.37
C ALA A 247 -16.39 -13.03 7.57
N LEU A 248 -16.24 -11.71 7.76
CA LEU A 248 -16.93 -10.70 6.99
C LEU A 248 -16.52 -10.78 5.51
N PHE A 249 -15.23 -10.81 5.20
CA PHE A 249 -14.77 -10.79 3.81
C PHE A 249 -15.00 -12.11 3.07
N ALA A 250 -15.27 -13.21 3.79
CA ALA A 250 -15.69 -14.47 3.18
C ALA A 250 -17.08 -14.38 2.49
N THR A 251 -17.88 -13.35 2.77
CA THR A 251 -19.16 -13.13 2.08
C THR A 251 -19.01 -12.50 0.70
N TYR A 252 -17.81 -11.99 0.36
CA TYR A 252 -17.51 -11.41 -0.96
C TYR A 252 -16.60 -12.33 -1.77
N PRO A 253 -16.69 -12.32 -3.11
CA PRO A 253 -15.74 -13.05 -3.94
C PRO A 253 -14.34 -12.48 -3.80
N VAL A 254 -13.33 -13.35 -3.76
CA VAL A 254 -11.93 -12.93 -3.91
C VAL A 254 -11.66 -12.72 -5.40
N ILE A 255 -11.42 -11.46 -5.77
CA ILE A 255 -11.18 -11.08 -7.16
C ILE A 255 -9.68 -11.13 -7.44
N GLU A 256 -9.27 -11.99 -8.35
CA GLU A 256 -7.87 -12.12 -8.78
C GLU A 256 -7.51 -11.09 -9.86
N GLN A 257 -6.23 -10.72 -9.94
CA GLN A 257 -5.75 -9.76 -10.95
C GLN A 257 -6.11 -10.18 -12.39
N ALA A 258 -6.07 -11.49 -12.68
CA ALA A 258 -6.39 -12.02 -14.00
C ALA A 258 -7.87 -11.80 -14.38
N ALA A 259 -8.79 -11.75 -13.41
CA ALA A 259 -10.21 -11.58 -13.64
C ALA A 259 -10.61 -10.13 -14.00
N ILE A 260 -9.74 -9.17 -13.66
CA ILE A 260 -9.96 -7.74 -13.92
C ILE A 260 -9.10 -7.22 -15.06
N ALA A 261 -8.17 -7.99 -15.59
CA ALA A 261 -7.34 -7.57 -16.72
C ALA A 261 -8.17 -7.55 -18.00
N LYS A 262 -7.94 -6.55 -18.86
CA LYS A 262 -8.52 -6.52 -20.19
C LYS A 262 -7.89 -7.63 -21.04
N ASP A 263 -8.70 -8.48 -21.67
CA ASP A 263 -8.18 -9.46 -22.62
C ASP A 263 -7.82 -8.76 -23.93
N ASP A 264 -6.55 -8.40 -24.08
CA ASP A 264 -6.04 -7.74 -25.29
C ASP A 264 -5.96 -8.68 -26.51
N GLY A 265 -6.51 -9.90 -26.43
CA GLY A 265 -6.55 -10.87 -27.54
C GLY A 265 -5.17 -11.35 -28.01
N LYS A 266 -4.08 -10.95 -27.33
CA LYS A 266 -2.70 -11.30 -27.66
C LYS A 266 -2.26 -12.66 -27.09
N THR A 267 -3.21 -13.52 -26.74
CA THR A 267 -2.95 -14.89 -26.27
C THR A 267 -3.57 -15.95 -27.17
N SER A 268 -3.29 -15.90 -28.48
CA SER A 268 -3.50 -17.05 -29.37
C SER A 268 -2.51 -17.09 -30.55
N ARG A 269 -1.20 -17.06 -30.27
CA ARG A 269 -0.15 -17.58 -31.17
C ARG A 269 0.96 -18.29 -30.40
N ARG A 270 0.59 -19.16 -29.47
CA ARG A 270 1.49 -20.20 -28.94
C ARG A 270 0.82 -21.56 -29.01
N LYS A 271 0.57 -22.04 -30.23
CA LYS A 271 0.38 -23.48 -30.46
C LYS A 271 1.08 -23.91 -31.75
N LYS A 272 2.00 -24.86 -31.58
CA LYS A 272 2.65 -25.75 -32.55
C LYS A 272 3.42 -25.08 -33.70
N ARG A 273 4.71 -24.84 -33.46
CA ARG A 273 5.73 -25.18 -34.47
C ARG A 273 6.56 -26.34 -33.95
N ARG A 274 6.13 -27.54 -34.36
CA ARG A 274 6.96 -28.75 -34.48
C ARG A 274 8.17 -28.41 -35.36
N GLY A 275 9.28 -29.10 -35.10
CA GLY A 275 10.63 -28.78 -35.53
C GLY A 275 10.80 -28.28 -36.97
N ARG A 276 11.66 -27.27 -37.10
CA ARG A 276 12.41 -27.00 -38.31
C ARG A 276 13.79 -26.55 -37.86
N GLU A 277 14.80 -27.37 -38.15
CA GLU A 277 16.21 -27.03 -37.96
C GLU A 277 16.48 -25.62 -38.51
N ARG A 278 17.21 -24.83 -37.72
CA ARG A 278 17.79 -23.57 -38.18
C ARG A 278 19.27 -23.55 -37.83
N THR A 279 20.05 -23.58 -38.89
CA THR A 279 21.47 -23.30 -39.05
C THR A 279 21.90 -22.06 -38.25
N PRO A 280 23.13 -22.01 -37.70
CA PRO A 280 23.57 -20.91 -36.83
C PRO A 280 23.74 -19.61 -37.63
N ALA A 281 23.12 -18.53 -37.15
CA ALA A 281 23.31 -17.18 -37.67
C ALA A 281 24.27 -16.40 -36.76
N LYS A 282 25.26 -15.74 -37.40
CA LYS A 282 26.31 -14.90 -36.82
C LYS A 282 25.77 -13.82 -35.85
N ALA A 283 26.52 -13.60 -34.78
CA ALA A 283 26.33 -12.49 -33.84
C ALA A 283 26.61 -11.13 -34.51
N PRO A 284 25.82 -10.08 -34.23
CA PRO A 284 26.21 -8.73 -34.55
C PRO A 284 27.18 -8.19 -33.49
N GLU A 285 28.36 -7.77 -33.92
CA GLU A 285 29.32 -7.00 -33.13
C GLU A 285 28.76 -5.60 -32.85
N GLY A 286 28.58 -5.27 -31.58
CA GLY A 286 28.19 -3.93 -31.15
C GLY A 286 28.09 -3.86 -29.63
N ARG A 287 28.89 -2.97 -29.02
CA ARG A 287 28.90 -2.72 -27.57
C ARG A 287 27.51 -2.40 -27.04
N SER A 288 27.17 -2.95 -25.89
CA SER A 288 25.89 -2.71 -25.22
C SER A 288 25.82 -1.28 -24.68
N ILE A 289 24.61 -0.74 -24.54
CA ILE A 289 24.36 0.60 -23.96
C ILE A 289 24.94 0.72 -22.54
N SER A 290 24.98 -0.40 -21.80
CA SER A 290 25.62 -0.53 -20.49
C SER A 290 27.15 -0.33 -20.50
N GLU A 291 27.82 -0.47 -21.64
CA GLU A 291 29.26 -0.21 -21.78
C GLU A 291 29.58 1.24 -22.19
N ARG A 292 28.56 2.08 -22.43
CA ARG A 292 28.75 3.50 -22.82
C ARG A 292 28.52 4.51 -21.69
N ALA A 293 28.07 4.08 -20.52
CA ALA A 293 27.70 4.98 -19.41
C ALA A 293 28.77 5.10 -18.31
N ALA A 294 30.01 4.65 -18.57
CA ALA A 294 31.10 4.66 -17.58
C ALA A 294 32.13 5.79 -17.77
N ASP A 295 31.94 6.70 -18.74
CA ASP A 295 32.93 7.74 -19.09
C ASP A 295 32.46 9.19 -18.87
N GLU A 296 31.32 9.43 -18.20
CA GLU A 296 30.93 10.79 -17.80
C GLU A 296 30.68 10.84 -16.30
N PHE A 297 31.33 11.80 -15.62
CA PHE A 297 31.49 12.02 -14.17
C PHE A 297 32.71 11.37 -13.48
N VAL A 298 33.90 11.85 -13.86
CA VAL A 298 34.82 12.48 -12.89
C VAL A 298 34.46 13.96 -12.79
#